data_AF-A0A9E8MUZ8-F1
#
_entry.id   AF-A0A9E8MUZ8-F1
#
_cell.length_a   1.000
_cell.length_b   1.000
_cell.length_c   1.000
_cell.angle_alpha   90.00
_cell.angle_beta   90.00
_cell.angle_gamma   90.00
#
_symmetry.space_group_name_H-M   'P 1'
#
loop_
_entity.id
_entity.type
_entity.pdbx_description
1 polymer ?
#
loop_
_entity_poly.entity_id
_entity_poly.type
_entity_poly.pdbx_seq_one_letter_code
_entity_poly.pdbx_strand_id
1 'polypeptide(L)'
;MKPLNLIVLFITLTIIYSCKNDLKQPATNATLSEYVEATEAMPSNCNAPSEWFKLVDGVRNTPPPNEGATSVFANNETVTNCNFHQWSWQKFLWLTNEVNGRPMFLDSLIQVSSIGEKLGPNQAVILTDTAQASSTTDILKTPVFASGDPASTTVYYAIYMDDISYNTMIKYAPQAEADSTSVKNIAFPVGALELKTSWIDVKGLQDASTYFVTEGLINGVPTQVALLGMHVVGVVENHPEFIWATFEHDALAPYYDWSKATPTTDAPITSTTDYPLFSKNSTATVKNVTSGNGIYTDVFSVYKYGTPVEIKGIDNKNVQVYMETSQNGSENYNNIRTINNDVKKQLSGIWNNYFYNGSLWINTEGYEGLEAQTALLDSLGGNLHNSKKGDLARGSVAAYNITMETYVQVGFSSNAIHETTDSNLVNCFLCHSVSHDKRTTPLNISHVFTGYIDNLNGLNKTEVKQKHVDLVRAKLEQLGRNEN
;
A
#
# COMPACT_ATOMS: atom_id res chain seq x y z
N MET A 1 -9.58 -48.10 -75.02
CA MET A 1 -10.49 -49.15 -74.47
C MET A 1 -11.31 -48.55 -73.33
N LYS A 2 -12.25 -49.30 -72.72
CA LYS A 2 -13.12 -48.82 -71.61
C LYS A 2 -12.38 -48.84 -70.23
N PRO A 3 -13.01 -48.58 -69.06
CA PRO A 3 -13.05 -47.24 -68.45
C PRO A 3 -12.79 -47.27 -66.91
N LEU A 4 -13.08 -46.17 -66.20
CA LEU A 4 -13.69 -46.01 -64.86
C LEU A 4 -13.37 -44.59 -64.34
N ASN A 5 -14.10 -43.90 -63.45
CA ASN A 5 -15.52 -43.78 -63.05
C ASN A 5 -15.53 -43.33 -61.58
N LEU A 6 -16.02 -42.12 -61.30
CA LEU A 6 -16.98 -41.77 -60.22
C LEU A 6 -17.24 -40.26 -60.34
N ILE A 7 -18.33 -39.82 -60.98
CA ILE A 7 -19.70 -39.69 -60.45
C ILE A 7 -19.79 -38.62 -59.34
N VAL A 8 -20.60 -37.61 -59.63
CA VAL A 8 -21.02 -36.47 -58.78
C VAL A 8 -22.55 -36.48 -58.78
N LEU A 9 -23.23 -36.19 -57.65
CA LEU A 9 -24.51 -35.43 -57.62
C LEU A 9 -25.08 -35.19 -56.20
N PHE A 10 -25.46 -33.93 -55.91
CA PHE A 10 -26.73 -33.48 -55.27
C PHE A 10 -27.15 -33.93 -53.82
N ILE A 11 -27.95 -33.19 -53.01
CA ILE A 11 -28.62 -31.87 -53.17
C ILE A 11 -28.98 -31.20 -51.82
N THR A 12 -28.92 -29.85 -51.74
CA THR A 12 -29.52 -28.95 -50.69
C THR A 12 -29.11 -29.19 -49.21
N LEU A 13 -29.40 -28.36 -48.19
CA LEU A 13 -30.03 -27.03 -47.98
C LEU A 13 -29.22 -26.36 -46.80
N THR A 14 -29.30 -25.11 -46.32
CA THR A 14 -30.22 -23.93 -46.41
C THR A 14 -29.40 -22.65 -46.11
N ILE A 15 -29.98 -21.44 -46.24
CA ILE A 15 -29.45 -20.21 -45.63
C ILE A 15 -30.44 -19.68 -44.58
N ILE A 16 -29.97 -19.36 -43.38
CA ILE A 16 -30.68 -18.52 -42.41
C ILE A 16 -29.67 -17.54 -41.79
N TYR A 17 -30.07 -16.26 -41.69
CA TYR A 17 -29.27 -15.17 -41.15
C TYR A 17 -29.32 -15.14 -39.61
N SER A 18 -28.20 -14.85 -38.93
CA SER A 18 -28.23 -14.42 -37.52
C SER A 18 -26.96 -13.64 -37.18
N CYS A 19 -27.12 -12.38 -36.76
CA CYS A 19 -26.03 -11.57 -36.23
C CYS A 19 -25.73 -11.99 -34.79
N LYS A 20 -24.45 -12.05 -34.42
CA LYS A 20 -24.03 -12.10 -33.02
C LYS A 20 -22.86 -11.15 -32.81
N ASN A 21 -22.92 -10.37 -31.73
CA ASN A 21 -21.93 -9.32 -31.47
C ASN A 21 -20.62 -9.94 -30.96
N ASP A 22 -19.50 -9.56 -31.56
CA ASP A 22 -18.17 -9.89 -31.04
C ASP A 22 -17.88 -9.08 -29.76
N LEU A 23 -18.19 -9.68 -28.62
CA LEU A 23 -17.72 -9.20 -27.32
C LEU A 23 -16.21 -9.40 -27.25
N LYS A 24 -15.45 -8.30 -27.28
CA LYS A 24 -14.01 -8.31 -27.03
C LYS A 24 -13.73 -8.94 -25.67
N GLN A 25 -12.99 -10.05 -25.65
CA GLN A 25 -12.44 -10.58 -24.40
C GLN A 25 -11.35 -9.62 -23.88
N PRO A 26 -11.27 -9.36 -22.57
CA PRO A 26 -10.10 -8.70 -21.98
C PRO A 26 -8.87 -9.60 -22.13
N ALA A 27 -7.69 -9.00 -22.27
CA ALA A 27 -6.45 -9.72 -22.54
C ALA A 27 -6.07 -10.65 -21.38
N THR A 28 -6.01 -11.96 -21.65
CA THR A 28 -5.63 -12.96 -20.67
C THR A 28 -4.11 -13.14 -20.58
N ASN A 29 -3.61 -13.12 -19.35
CA ASN A 29 -2.34 -13.71 -18.91
C ASN A 29 -1.09 -13.33 -19.71
N ALA A 30 -0.44 -12.24 -19.31
CA ALA A 30 1.02 -12.21 -19.37
C ALA A 30 1.56 -13.40 -18.55
N THR A 31 2.39 -14.24 -19.16
CA THR A 31 2.96 -15.43 -18.52
C THR A 31 3.92 -15.01 -17.41
N LEU A 32 3.54 -15.26 -16.15
CA LEU A 32 4.43 -15.19 -15.00
C LEU A 32 5.67 -16.06 -15.25
N SER A 33 6.86 -15.51 -15.00
CA SER A 33 8.11 -16.27 -15.03
C SER A 33 8.13 -17.34 -13.94
N GLU A 34 8.84 -18.43 -14.20
CA GLU A 34 8.85 -19.63 -13.36
C GLU A 34 9.62 -19.41 -12.06
N TYR A 35 8.91 -19.00 -11.00
CA TYR A 35 9.44 -18.86 -9.64
C TYR A 35 9.86 -20.23 -9.07
N VAL A 36 11.17 -20.41 -8.89
CA VAL A 36 11.78 -21.45 -8.04
C VAL A 36 12.91 -20.73 -7.29
N GLU A 37 13.00 -20.72 -5.97
CA GLU A 37 12.65 -21.78 -5.02
C GLU A 37 11.17 -21.97 -4.65
N ALA A 38 10.62 -23.10 -5.12
CA ALA A 38 9.42 -23.75 -4.59
C ALA A 38 9.79 -25.01 -3.76
N THR A 39 11.02 -25.06 -3.23
CA THR A 39 11.61 -26.19 -2.50
C THR A 39 10.93 -26.45 -1.16
N GLU A 40 10.44 -25.41 -0.47
CA GLU A 40 9.51 -25.50 0.66
C GLU A 40 8.32 -24.54 0.52
N ALA A 41 7.55 -24.71 -0.58
CA ALA A 41 6.31 -23.97 -0.80
C ALA A 41 5.18 -24.47 0.11
N MET A 42 5.22 -24.09 1.39
CA MET A 42 4.19 -24.43 2.39
C MET A 42 2.78 -24.03 1.89
N PRO A 43 1.79 -24.94 1.90
CA PRO A 43 0.44 -24.65 1.44
C PRO A 43 -0.28 -23.72 2.42
N SER A 44 -0.29 -22.42 2.11
CA SER A 44 -1.02 -21.43 2.88
C SER A 44 -2.54 -21.65 2.78
N ASN A 45 -3.17 -21.83 3.95
CA ASN A 45 -4.62 -21.84 4.12
C ASN A 45 -5.19 -20.46 4.48
N CYS A 46 -4.46 -19.37 4.17
CA CYS A 46 -4.89 -18.00 4.49
C CYS A 46 -5.99 -17.54 3.51
N ASN A 47 -7.22 -17.95 3.78
CA ASN A 47 -8.40 -17.69 2.96
C ASN A 47 -9.24 -16.55 3.53
N ALA A 48 -10.16 -16.00 2.73
CA ALA A 48 -11.09 -14.96 3.11
C ALA A 48 -12.45 -15.58 3.55
N PRO A 49 -12.86 -15.41 4.82
CA PRO A 49 -14.14 -15.90 5.31
C PRO A 49 -15.34 -15.43 4.47
N SER A 50 -16.19 -16.39 4.06
CA SER A 50 -17.26 -16.14 3.10
C SER A 50 -18.34 -15.16 3.57
N GLU A 51 -18.46 -14.94 4.88
CA GLU A 51 -19.35 -13.95 5.46
C GLU A 51 -18.98 -12.50 5.11
N TRP A 52 -17.73 -12.22 4.72
CA TRP A 52 -17.32 -10.89 4.28
C TRP A 52 -18.01 -10.47 2.97
N PHE A 53 -18.44 -11.42 2.14
CA PHE A 53 -18.99 -11.17 0.81
C PHE A 53 -20.52 -11.31 0.76
N LYS A 54 -21.18 -11.45 1.92
CA LYS A 54 -22.64 -11.54 2.01
C LYS A 54 -23.29 -10.24 1.52
N LEU A 55 -24.32 -10.41 0.69
CA LEU A 55 -25.18 -9.32 0.26
C LEU A 55 -26.38 -9.18 1.21
N VAL A 56 -26.69 -7.95 1.58
CA VAL A 56 -27.93 -7.56 2.26
C VAL A 56 -28.62 -6.56 1.33
N ASP A 57 -29.88 -6.83 0.96
CA ASP A 57 -30.67 -6.05 -0.01
C ASP A 57 -29.96 -5.74 -1.34
N GLY A 58 -29.05 -6.65 -1.75
CA GLY A 58 -28.26 -6.56 -2.99
C GLY A 58 -26.87 -5.92 -2.82
N VAL A 59 -26.59 -5.31 -1.66
CA VAL A 59 -25.35 -4.58 -1.36
C VAL A 59 -24.43 -5.42 -0.47
N ARG A 60 -23.10 -5.38 -0.70
CA ARG A 60 -22.13 -6.07 0.16
C ARG A 60 -22.11 -5.46 1.56
N ASN A 61 -22.29 -6.30 2.58
CA ASN A 61 -22.24 -5.91 3.98
C ASN A 61 -21.22 -6.77 4.74
N THR A 62 -19.94 -6.38 4.66
CA THR A 62 -18.85 -7.00 5.41
C THR A 62 -18.95 -6.57 6.88
N PRO A 63 -18.94 -7.51 7.85
CA PRO A 63 -18.94 -7.14 9.28
C PRO A 63 -17.63 -6.44 9.67
N PRO A 64 -17.66 -5.50 10.64
CA PRO A 64 -16.41 -4.95 11.21
C PRO A 64 -15.54 -6.08 11.76
N PRO A 65 -14.19 -5.96 11.69
CA PRO A 65 -13.31 -6.89 12.37
C PRO A 65 -13.53 -6.83 13.88
N ASN A 66 -13.35 -7.97 14.56
CA ASN A 66 -13.22 -7.99 16.01
C ASN A 66 -11.77 -7.66 16.38
N GLU A 67 -11.56 -6.58 17.12
CA GLU A 67 -10.23 -5.99 17.33
C GLU A 67 -9.80 -6.02 18.81
N GLY A 68 -10.72 -6.18 19.76
CA GLY A 68 -10.43 -6.15 21.21
C GLY A 68 -10.17 -7.52 21.85
N ALA A 69 -10.28 -7.59 23.18
CA ALA A 69 -10.00 -8.74 24.05
C ALA A 69 -10.82 -10.03 23.82
N THR A 70 -11.58 -10.13 22.73
CA THR A 70 -12.22 -11.38 22.25
C THR A 70 -11.81 -11.75 20.82
N SER A 71 -10.87 -11.01 20.23
CA SER A 71 -10.31 -11.22 18.90
C SER A 71 -9.23 -12.30 18.89
N VAL A 72 -8.77 -12.67 17.69
CA VAL A 72 -7.58 -13.52 17.51
C VAL A 72 -6.29 -12.88 18.02
N PHE A 73 -6.25 -11.56 18.16
CA PHE A 73 -5.08 -10.81 18.68
C PHE A 73 -5.02 -10.81 20.21
N ALA A 74 -6.09 -11.21 20.91
CA ALA A 74 -6.12 -11.27 22.36
C ALA A 74 -5.18 -12.35 22.96
N ASN A 75 -4.62 -13.25 22.14
CA ASN A 75 -3.61 -14.23 22.56
C ASN A 75 -2.40 -14.26 21.61
N ASN A 76 -1.33 -13.57 21.99
CA ASN A 76 -0.07 -13.47 21.22
C ASN A 76 0.63 -14.81 20.99
N GLU A 77 0.39 -15.85 21.80
CA GLU A 77 0.96 -17.19 21.57
C GLU A 77 0.33 -17.91 20.36
N THR A 78 -0.82 -17.41 19.87
CA THR A 78 -1.63 -18.07 18.83
C THR A 78 -1.97 -17.17 17.64
N VAL A 79 -1.64 -15.88 17.70
CA VAL A 79 -1.80 -14.98 16.56
C VAL A 79 -0.79 -15.34 15.46
N THR A 80 -1.25 -15.42 14.21
CA THR A 80 -0.41 -15.81 13.06
C THR A 80 -0.24 -14.66 12.08
N ASN A 81 0.81 -14.69 11.25
CA ASN A 81 1.00 -13.77 10.12
C ASN A 81 -0.28 -13.64 9.26
N CYS A 82 -1.00 -14.73 9.03
CA CYS A 82 -2.28 -14.72 8.32
C CYS A 82 -3.37 -13.87 8.99
N ASN A 83 -3.43 -13.80 10.33
CA ASN A 83 -4.48 -13.03 11.02
C ASN A 83 -4.36 -11.52 10.76
N PHE A 84 -3.14 -10.98 10.66
CA PHE A 84 -2.89 -9.59 10.25
C PHE A 84 -3.35 -9.34 8.81
N HIS A 85 -3.12 -10.30 7.90
CA HIS A 85 -3.57 -10.23 6.51
C HIS A 85 -5.10 -10.34 6.38
N GLN A 86 -5.73 -11.17 7.20
CA GLN A 86 -7.19 -11.28 7.28
C GLN A 86 -7.82 -10.01 7.84
N TRP A 87 -7.31 -9.48 8.97
CA TRP A 87 -7.76 -8.20 9.51
C TRP A 87 -7.63 -7.08 8.48
N SER A 88 -6.51 -7.01 7.76
CA SER A 88 -6.26 -6.00 6.73
C SER A 88 -7.37 -6.00 5.67
N TRP A 89 -7.65 -7.17 5.07
CA TRP A 89 -8.71 -7.32 4.08
C TRP A 89 -10.10 -7.05 4.67
N GLN A 90 -10.39 -7.52 5.89
CA GLN A 90 -11.69 -7.27 6.53
C GLN A 90 -11.92 -5.78 6.81
N LYS A 91 -10.92 -5.06 7.32
CA LYS A 91 -11.02 -3.63 7.62
C LYS A 91 -11.20 -2.83 6.32
N PHE A 92 -10.44 -3.12 5.26
CA PHE A 92 -10.65 -2.50 3.94
C PHE A 92 -12.04 -2.78 3.36
N LEU A 93 -12.51 -4.03 3.42
CA LEU A 93 -13.84 -4.40 2.94
C LEU A 93 -14.94 -3.70 3.76
N TRP A 94 -14.86 -3.71 5.09
CA TRP A 94 -15.80 -3.01 5.97
C TRP A 94 -15.84 -1.49 5.69
N LEU A 95 -14.69 -0.85 5.52
CA LEU A 95 -14.57 0.57 5.16
C LEU A 95 -15.13 0.92 3.79
N THR A 96 -15.15 -0.06 2.88
CA THR A 96 -15.68 0.06 1.52
C THR A 96 -17.08 -0.55 1.35
N ASN A 97 -17.74 -0.92 2.44
CA ASN A 97 -19.18 -1.18 2.43
C ASN A 97 -19.91 0.05 1.87
N GLU A 98 -20.95 -0.17 1.08
CA GLU A 98 -21.71 0.93 0.48
C GLU A 98 -22.80 1.42 1.42
N VAL A 99 -22.74 2.71 1.75
CA VAL A 99 -23.71 3.44 2.56
C VAL A 99 -24.15 4.65 1.73
N ASN A 100 -25.45 4.80 1.49
CA ASN A 100 -26.01 5.89 0.67
C ASN A 100 -25.41 6.01 -0.75
N GLY A 101 -24.96 4.91 -1.36
CA GLY A 101 -24.30 4.92 -2.68
C GLY A 101 -22.81 5.31 -2.64
N ARG A 102 -22.19 5.38 -1.46
CA ARG A 102 -20.80 5.80 -1.23
C ARG A 102 -20.08 4.85 -0.28
N PRO A 103 -18.74 4.77 -0.30
CA PRO A 103 -17.97 4.00 0.69
C PRO A 103 -18.15 4.56 2.09
N MET A 104 -18.41 3.69 3.06
CA MET A 104 -18.60 4.04 4.47
C MET A 104 -17.51 4.98 5.01
N PHE A 105 -16.25 4.80 4.59
CA PHE A 105 -15.13 5.63 5.05
C PHE A 105 -15.21 7.12 4.65
N LEU A 106 -15.90 7.46 3.55
CA LEU A 106 -16.05 8.87 3.13
C LEU A 106 -17.06 9.64 4.00
N ASP A 107 -18.03 8.92 4.57
CA ASP A 107 -19.17 9.51 5.27
C ASP A 107 -19.07 9.29 6.80
N SER A 108 -18.25 8.35 7.26
CA SER A 108 -18.13 7.94 8.68
C SER A 108 -16.79 8.31 9.35
N LEU A 109 -15.81 8.83 8.60
CA LEU A 109 -14.52 9.26 9.14
C LEU A 109 -14.32 10.77 8.98
N ILE A 110 -13.53 11.34 9.87
CA ILE A 110 -13.16 12.76 9.83
C ILE A 110 -12.02 12.94 8.83
N GLN A 111 -12.25 13.64 7.72
CA GLN A 111 -11.13 14.07 6.86
C GLN A 111 -10.31 15.16 7.57
N VAL A 112 -8.99 15.03 7.60
CA VAL A 112 -8.07 15.94 8.30
C VAL A 112 -6.95 16.47 7.40
N SER A 113 -6.42 17.63 7.74
CA SER A 113 -5.14 18.11 7.18
C SER A 113 -3.96 17.39 7.85
N SER A 114 -2.76 17.47 7.26
CA SER A 114 -1.52 16.94 7.84
C SER A 114 -1.08 17.63 9.15
N ILE A 115 -1.84 18.62 9.63
CA ILE A 115 -1.65 19.30 10.92
C ILE A 115 -2.88 19.15 11.84
N GLY A 116 -3.74 18.16 11.59
CA GLY A 116 -4.83 17.77 12.50
C GLY A 116 -6.10 18.63 12.43
N GLU A 117 -6.16 19.64 11.56
CA GLU A 117 -7.39 20.42 11.35
C GLU A 117 -8.47 19.53 10.71
N LYS A 118 -9.70 19.56 11.24
CA LYS A 118 -10.84 18.97 10.54
C LYS A 118 -11.08 19.73 9.24
N LEU A 119 -11.00 19.03 8.11
CA LEU A 119 -11.48 19.54 6.84
C LEU A 119 -13.02 19.49 6.85
N GLY A 120 -13.67 20.47 6.19
CA GLY A 120 -15.11 20.68 6.35
C GLY A 120 -15.95 19.47 5.92
N PRO A 121 -17.13 19.24 6.53
CA PRO A 121 -18.00 18.09 6.23
C PRO A 121 -18.68 18.27 4.86
N ASN A 122 -17.90 18.02 3.81
CA ASN A 122 -18.29 18.12 2.42
C ASN A 122 -18.49 16.71 1.84
N GLN A 123 -19.42 16.56 0.90
CA GLN A 123 -19.60 15.30 0.17
C GLN A 123 -18.43 15.05 -0.81
N ALA A 124 -17.71 16.10 -1.23
CA ALA A 124 -16.53 16.00 -2.06
C ALA A 124 -15.22 15.86 -1.24
N VAL A 125 -14.33 14.95 -1.66
CA VAL A 125 -13.01 14.72 -1.05
C VAL A 125 -12.12 15.95 -1.22
N ILE A 126 -11.60 16.53 -0.13
CA ILE A 126 -10.77 17.74 -0.20
C ILE A 126 -9.32 17.35 -0.51
N LEU A 127 -8.75 17.85 -1.60
CA LEU A 127 -7.45 17.43 -2.12
C LEU A 127 -6.50 18.63 -2.25
N THR A 128 -5.53 18.71 -1.35
CA THR A 128 -4.51 19.80 -1.32
C THR A 128 -3.08 19.29 -1.17
N ASP A 129 -2.88 18.04 -0.75
CA ASP A 129 -1.55 17.44 -0.58
C ASP A 129 -1.14 16.65 -1.83
N THR A 130 0.15 16.75 -2.18
CA THR A 130 0.72 16.19 -3.43
C THR A 130 2.15 15.65 -3.29
N ALA A 131 2.83 15.93 -2.17
CA ALA A 131 4.19 15.48 -1.90
C ALA A 131 4.22 14.27 -0.94
N GLN A 132 5.05 13.27 -1.23
CA GLN A 132 5.24 12.09 -0.37
C GLN A 132 6.21 12.36 0.79
N ALA A 133 6.31 11.44 1.75
CA ALA A 133 6.99 11.63 3.05
C ALA A 133 8.38 12.32 2.95
N SER A 134 9.27 11.76 2.13
CA SER A 134 10.71 12.10 2.07
C SER A 134 11.09 13.46 1.49
N SER A 135 10.18 14.20 0.84
CA SER A 135 10.54 15.49 0.22
C SER A 135 9.36 16.47 0.18
N THR A 136 9.66 17.76 0.14
CA THR A 136 8.68 18.84 -0.03
C THR A 136 8.39 19.16 -1.51
N THR A 137 9.22 18.65 -2.42
CA THR A 137 9.13 18.88 -3.87
C THR A 137 8.81 17.62 -4.68
N ASP A 138 8.82 16.43 -4.07
CA ASP A 138 8.70 15.16 -4.79
C ASP A 138 7.23 14.79 -5.08
N ILE A 139 6.75 15.25 -6.23
CA ILE A 139 5.36 15.12 -6.70
C ILE A 139 5.24 13.98 -7.71
N LEU A 140 4.35 13.03 -7.44
CA LEU A 140 4.00 11.95 -8.38
C LEU A 140 2.98 12.43 -9.43
N LYS A 141 3.24 12.12 -10.69
CA LYS A 141 2.38 12.43 -11.83
C LYS A 141 2.21 11.23 -12.78
N THR A 142 1.15 11.26 -13.58
CA THR A 142 1.05 10.38 -14.76
C THR A 142 2.03 10.82 -15.85
N PRO A 143 2.57 9.91 -16.67
CA PRO A 143 3.54 10.25 -17.71
C PRO A 143 2.91 11.08 -18.84
N VAL A 144 3.76 11.72 -19.63
CA VAL A 144 3.33 12.34 -20.89
C VAL A 144 3.29 11.26 -21.97
N PHE A 145 2.14 10.60 -22.13
CA PHE A 145 1.95 9.57 -23.14
C PHE A 145 2.20 10.12 -24.56
N ALA A 146 2.77 9.31 -25.46
CA ALA A 146 3.09 9.71 -26.83
C ALA A 146 1.87 10.08 -27.70
N SER A 147 0.66 9.73 -27.25
CA SER A 147 -0.64 10.18 -27.78
C SER A 147 -0.97 11.64 -27.46
N GLY A 148 -0.38 12.21 -26.40
CA GLY A 148 -0.83 13.45 -25.78
C GLY A 148 -2.11 13.31 -24.93
N ASP A 149 -2.66 12.10 -24.83
CA ASP A 149 -3.96 11.79 -24.23
C ASP A 149 -3.89 10.43 -23.48
N PRO A 150 -4.24 10.35 -22.18
CA PRO A 150 -4.63 11.45 -21.30
C PRO A 150 -3.49 12.44 -21.01
N ALA A 151 -3.85 13.63 -20.56
CA ALA A 151 -2.89 14.65 -20.15
C ALA A 151 -2.21 14.29 -18.81
N SER A 152 -0.91 14.58 -18.69
CA SER A 152 -0.14 14.34 -17.46
C SER A 152 -0.70 15.16 -16.29
N THR A 153 -1.29 14.48 -15.31
CA THR A 153 -1.90 15.07 -14.11
C THR A 153 -1.20 14.60 -12.83
N THR A 154 -1.52 15.22 -11.71
CA THR A 154 -0.87 15.00 -10.42
C THR A 154 -1.66 14.00 -9.56
N VAL A 155 -0.96 13.18 -8.77
CA VAL A 155 -1.57 12.37 -7.70
C VAL A 155 -1.71 13.21 -6.43
N TYR A 156 -2.90 13.20 -5.85
CA TYR A 156 -3.26 13.96 -4.65
C TYR A 156 -3.52 13.02 -3.47
N TYR A 157 -3.36 13.53 -2.25
CA TYR A 157 -3.55 12.76 -1.02
C TYR A 157 -4.65 13.34 -0.12
N ALA A 158 -5.35 12.43 0.56
CA ALA A 158 -6.32 12.74 1.61
C ALA A 158 -6.11 11.82 2.82
N ILE A 159 -6.17 12.39 4.02
CA ILE A 159 -6.01 11.69 5.30
C ILE A 159 -7.36 11.69 6.03
N TYR A 160 -7.71 10.57 6.66
CA TYR A 160 -8.91 10.43 7.48
C TYR A 160 -8.56 9.82 8.83
N MET A 161 -9.30 10.19 9.87
CA MET A 161 -9.23 9.63 11.21
C MET A 161 -10.62 9.21 11.67
N ASP A 162 -10.71 8.13 12.44
CA ASP A 162 -11.91 7.84 13.22
C ASP A 162 -12.00 8.73 14.48
N ASP A 163 -13.14 8.70 15.17
CA ASP A 163 -13.33 9.46 16.41
C ASP A 163 -12.37 9.01 17.53
N ILE A 164 -11.97 7.75 17.62
CA ILE A 164 -11.02 7.28 18.64
C ILE A 164 -9.64 7.92 18.40
N SER A 165 -9.13 7.86 17.16
CA SER A 165 -7.84 8.45 16.80
C SER A 165 -7.86 9.97 16.95
N TYR A 166 -8.89 10.63 16.42
CA TYR A 166 -9.01 12.09 16.46
C TYR A 166 -9.11 12.62 17.91
N ASN A 167 -9.96 12.01 18.74
CA ASN A 167 -10.10 12.43 20.14
C ASN A 167 -8.85 12.08 20.98
N THR A 168 -8.13 11.00 20.64
CA THR A 168 -6.82 10.70 21.24
C THR A 168 -5.79 11.78 20.91
N MET A 169 -5.72 12.22 19.65
CA MET A 169 -4.86 13.32 19.23
C MET A 169 -5.19 14.61 19.97
N ILE A 170 -6.45 15.06 19.96
CA ILE A 170 -6.87 16.30 20.65
C ILE A 170 -6.62 16.23 22.16
N LYS A 171 -6.76 15.06 22.78
CA LYS A 171 -6.48 14.86 24.21
C LYS A 171 -4.99 15.01 24.53
N TYR A 172 -4.11 14.34 23.78
CA TYR A 172 -2.71 14.16 24.19
C TYR A 172 -1.71 15.10 23.51
N ALA A 173 -2.02 15.67 22.34
CA ALA A 173 -1.10 16.59 21.67
C ALA A 173 -0.79 17.86 22.50
N PRO A 174 -1.77 18.54 23.15
CA PRO A 174 -1.47 19.68 24.02
C PRO A 174 -0.67 19.30 25.28
N GLN A 175 -0.76 18.04 25.73
CA GLN A 175 0.05 17.54 26.85
C GLN A 175 1.50 17.31 26.38
N ALA A 176 1.68 16.67 25.23
CA ALA A 176 2.97 16.37 24.60
C ALA A 176 3.71 17.60 24.05
N GLU A 177 3.02 18.73 23.90
CA GLU A 177 3.57 20.06 23.61
C GLU A 177 4.13 20.69 24.90
N ALA A 178 3.30 20.81 25.95
CA ALA A 178 3.71 21.40 27.23
C ALA A 178 4.77 20.56 27.98
N ASP A 179 4.69 19.24 27.92
CA ASP A 179 5.69 18.29 28.44
C ASP A 179 5.73 17.02 27.58
N SER A 180 6.76 16.94 26.73
CA SER A 180 7.03 15.76 25.88
C SER A 180 7.10 14.42 26.63
N THR A 181 7.38 14.41 27.94
CA THR A 181 7.46 13.19 28.75
C THR A 181 6.11 12.71 29.29
N SER A 182 5.09 13.58 29.33
CA SER A 182 3.78 13.25 29.91
C SER A 182 2.99 12.22 29.10
N VAL A 183 3.43 11.91 27.87
CA VAL A 183 2.81 10.95 26.95
C VAL A 183 3.68 9.71 26.69
N LYS A 184 4.79 9.53 27.43
CA LYS A 184 5.60 8.33 27.36
C LYS A 184 4.77 7.07 27.66
N ASN A 185 5.03 5.96 26.98
CA ASN A 185 4.27 4.70 27.08
C ASN A 185 2.75 4.84 26.74
N ILE A 186 2.28 5.94 26.12
CA ILE A 186 0.87 6.08 25.71
C ILE A 186 0.71 5.68 24.23
N ALA A 187 -0.27 4.84 23.93
CA ALA A 187 -0.64 4.46 22.57
C ALA A 187 -2.06 4.93 22.19
N PHE A 188 -2.37 4.82 20.90
CA PHE A 188 -3.75 4.89 20.43
C PHE A 188 -4.56 3.71 21.00
N PRO A 189 -5.82 3.92 21.42
CA PRO A 189 -6.67 2.83 21.92
C PRO A 189 -6.98 1.78 20.85
N VAL A 190 -7.26 0.55 21.27
CA VAL A 190 -7.76 -0.51 20.38
C VAL A 190 -9.02 -0.07 19.63
N GLY A 191 -9.07 -0.37 18.32
CA GLY A 191 -10.11 0.07 17.39
C GLY A 191 -9.81 1.41 16.68
N ALA A 192 -8.86 2.20 17.18
CA ALA A 192 -8.39 3.42 16.51
C ALA A 192 -7.94 3.14 15.07
N LEU A 193 -8.30 4.04 14.15
CA LEU A 193 -8.06 3.94 12.72
C LEU A 193 -7.63 5.29 12.12
N GLU A 194 -6.52 5.27 11.38
CA GLU A 194 -6.16 6.28 10.38
C GLU A 194 -6.23 5.67 8.97
N LEU A 195 -6.66 6.48 7.99
CA LEU A 195 -6.52 6.18 6.56
C LEU A 195 -5.68 7.25 5.88
N LYS A 196 -4.85 6.83 4.92
CA LYS A 196 -4.25 7.71 3.91
C LYS A 196 -4.66 7.19 2.55
N THR A 197 -5.16 8.06 1.69
CA THR A 197 -5.67 7.69 0.36
C THR A 197 -5.04 8.54 -0.73
N SER A 198 -4.95 7.98 -1.93
CA SER A 198 -4.39 8.63 -3.12
C SER A 198 -5.44 8.72 -4.23
N TRP A 199 -5.49 9.88 -4.88
CA TRP A 199 -6.54 10.27 -5.81
C TRP A 199 -5.97 10.94 -7.05
N ILE A 200 -6.72 10.90 -8.15
CA ILE A 200 -6.34 11.51 -9.43
C ILE A 200 -7.58 12.11 -10.11
N ASP A 201 -7.44 13.22 -10.86
CA ASP A 201 -8.49 13.64 -11.83
C ASP A 201 -8.72 12.50 -12.83
N VAL A 202 -9.97 12.08 -13.04
CA VAL A 202 -10.31 11.00 -13.98
C VAL A 202 -9.83 11.27 -15.41
N LYS A 203 -9.60 12.54 -15.79
CA LYS A 203 -9.00 12.94 -17.08
C LYS A 203 -7.53 12.53 -17.24
N GLY A 204 -6.89 12.05 -16.17
CA GLY A 204 -5.55 11.46 -16.17
C GLY A 204 -5.51 9.98 -16.54
N LEU A 205 -6.67 9.33 -16.74
CA LEU A 205 -6.80 7.89 -16.98
C LEU A 205 -7.33 7.63 -18.40
N GLN A 206 -6.81 6.60 -19.06
CA GLN A 206 -7.34 6.12 -20.36
C GLN A 206 -8.71 5.43 -20.21
N ASP A 207 -8.93 4.78 -19.07
CA ASP A 207 -10.20 4.19 -18.66
C ASP A 207 -10.33 4.37 -17.13
N ALA A 208 -11.48 4.86 -16.68
CA ALA A 208 -11.81 5.04 -15.26
C ALA A 208 -12.89 4.06 -14.78
N SER A 209 -13.41 3.17 -15.63
CA SER A 209 -14.56 2.30 -15.35
C SER A 209 -14.30 1.22 -14.30
N THR A 210 -13.03 0.91 -14.02
CA THR A 210 -12.60 -0.02 -12.96
C THR A 210 -12.38 0.65 -11.61
N TYR A 211 -12.27 1.98 -11.57
CA TYR A 211 -11.91 2.73 -10.37
C TYR A 211 -13.14 3.13 -9.56
N PHE A 212 -13.01 3.20 -8.24
CA PHE A 212 -13.96 3.97 -7.45
C PHE A 212 -13.80 5.47 -7.77
N VAL A 213 -14.85 6.09 -8.29
CA VAL A 213 -14.90 7.49 -8.72
C VAL A 213 -15.90 8.27 -7.88
N THR A 214 -15.52 9.46 -7.42
CA THR A 214 -16.38 10.36 -6.62
C THR A 214 -16.08 11.84 -6.92
N GLU A 215 -16.83 12.75 -6.32
CA GLU A 215 -16.54 14.18 -6.36
C GLU A 215 -15.36 14.53 -5.44
N GLY A 216 -14.48 15.42 -5.90
CA GLY A 216 -13.37 15.96 -5.12
C GLY A 216 -13.19 17.47 -5.34
N LEU A 217 -12.53 18.14 -4.40
CA LEU A 217 -12.09 19.53 -4.51
C LEU A 217 -10.57 19.58 -4.61
N ILE A 218 -10.03 19.53 -5.83
CA ILE A 218 -8.60 19.72 -6.07
C ILE A 218 -8.29 21.21 -5.94
N ASN A 219 -7.59 21.60 -4.87
CA ASN A 219 -7.31 22.99 -4.52
C ASN A 219 -8.56 23.91 -4.56
N GLY A 220 -9.71 23.36 -4.14
CA GLY A 220 -11.01 24.06 -4.16
C GLY A 220 -11.79 23.97 -5.47
N VAL A 221 -11.25 23.34 -6.52
CA VAL A 221 -11.92 23.17 -7.83
C VAL A 221 -12.68 21.83 -7.88
N PRO A 222 -14.02 21.83 -8.09
CA PRO A 222 -14.80 20.61 -8.28
C PRO A 222 -14.29 19.77 -9.44
N THR A 223 -13.92 18.53 -9.14
CA THR A 223 -13.28 17.59 -10.07
C THR A 223 -13.78 16.17 -9.78
N GLN A 224 -14.09 15.39 -10.82
CA GLN A 224 -14.29 13.94 -10.66
C GLN A 224 -12.94 13.27 -10.40
N VAL A 225 -12.83 12.53 -9.30
CA VAL A 225 -11.57 11.89 -8.89
C VAL A 225 -11.71 10.38 -8.72
N ALA A 226 -10.69 9.65 -9.15
CA ALA A 226 -10.56 8.20 -9.00
C ALA A 226 -9.61 7.86 -7.84
N LEU A 227 -9.99 6.89 -7.00
CA LEU A 227 -9.14 6.35 -5.94
C LEU A 227 -8.07 5.44 -6.54
N LEU A 228 -6.78 5.76 -6.38
CA LEU A 228 -5.68 4.91 -6.82
C LEU A 228 -5.26 3.88 -5.76
N GLY A 229 -5.29 4.26 -4.48
CA GLY A 229 -4.79 3.40 -3.40
C GLY A 229 -5.07 3.94 -2.01
N MET A 230 -4.96 3.07 -1.00
CA MET A 230 -5.32 3.31 0.39
C MET A 230 -4.33 2.61 1.33
N HIS A 231 -3.86 3.31 2.36
CA HIS A 231 -3.37 2.70 3.59
C HIS A 231 -4.51 2.62 4.59
N VAL A 232 -4.61 1.47 5.26
CA VAL A 232 -5.55 1.19 6.35
C VAL A 232 -4.72 0.89 7.59
N VAL A 233 -4.74 1.78 8.58
CA VAL A 233 -3.76 1.81 9.68
C VAL A 233 -4.52 1.76 11.00
N GLY A 234 -4.45 0.67 11.77
CA GLY A 234 -5.36 0.47 12.90
C GLY A 234 -4.84 -0.39 14.05
N VAL A 235 -5.31 -0.11 15.27
CA VAL A 235 -4.88 -0.77 16.52
C VAL A 235 -5.79 -1.96 16.83
N VAL A 236 -5.18 -3.10 17.12
CA VAL A 236 -5.85 -4.28 17.68
C VAL A 236 -5.29 -4.60 19.06
N GLU A 237 -5.98 -5.47 19.81
CA GLU A 237 -5.52 -5.99 21.10
C GLU A 237 -4.07 -6.47 21.01
N ASN A 238 -3.26 -6.17 22.02
CA ASN A 238 -1.82 -6.48 22.08
C ASN A 238 -0.89 -5.89 20.99
N HIS A 239 -1.40 -5.09 20.03
CA HIS A 239 -0.60 -4.47 18.97
C HIS A 239 -0.78 -2.94 18.89
N PRO A 240 -0.20 -2.17 19.86
CA PRO A 240 -0.31 -0.72 19.93
C PRO A 240 0.48 0.07 18.87
N GLU A 241 1.22 -0.59 17.98
CA GLU A 241 2.03 0.03 16.92
C GLU A 241 1.25 0.58 15.71
N PHE A 242 -0.06 0.31 15.64
CA PHE A 242 -0.86 0.20 14.40
C PHE A 242 -0.38 -0.92 13.45
N ILE A 243 -1.29 -1.81 13.05
CA ILE A 243 -1.08 -2.63 11.85
C ILE A 243 -1.19 -1.70 10.63
N TRP A 244 -0.13 -1.63 9.82
CA TRP A 244 -0.08 -0.78 8.63
C TRP A 244 -0.38 -1.61 7.37
N ALA A 245 -1.61 -1.56 6.86
CA ALA A 245 -2.04 -2.32 5.68
C ALA A 245 -2.13 -1.45 4.41
N THR A 246 -1.77 -2.02 3.26
CA THR A 246 -1.68 -1.26 2.00
C THR A 246 -2.50 -1.89 0.86
N PHE A 247 -3.27 -1.06 0.16
CA PHE A 247 -4.14 -1.42 -0.96
C PHE A 247 -3.90 -0.52 -2.17
N GLU A 248 -3.92 -1.10 -3.36
CA GLU A 248 -3.70 -0.43 -4.65
C GLU A 248 -4.77 -0.87 -5.65
N HIS A 249 -5.15 -0.01 -6.60
CA HIS A 249 -5.87 -0.45 -7.80
C HIS A 249 -4.96 -1.39 -8.62
N ASP A 250 -5.54 -2.36 -9.31
CA ASP A 250 -4.79 -3.25 -10.22
C ASP A 250 -4.05 -2.42 -11.29
N ALA A 251 -2.84 -2.86 -11.67
CA ALA A 251 -2.13 -2.35 -12.84
C ALA A 251 -1.93 -0.82 -12.89
N LEU A 252 -1.50 -0.19 -11.79
CA LEU A 252 -1.07 1.22 -11.79
C LEU A 252 0.30 1.44 -12.46
N ALA A 253 1.17 0.44 -12.40
CA ALA A 253 2.57 0.47 -12.83
C ALA A 253 3.08 -0.95 -13.16
N PRO A 254 4.18 -1.12 -13.92
CA PRO A 254 4.84 -2.41 -14.11
C PRO A 254 5.53 -2.86 -12.81
N TYR A 255 5.75 -4.17 -12.69
CA TYR A 255 6.67 -4.74 -11.70
C TYR A 255 8.08 -4.87 -12.27
N TYR A 256 9.09 -4.70 -11.42
CA TYR A 256 10.49 -4.96 -11.76
C TYR A 256 10.72 -6.45 -12.02
N ASP A 257 11.37 -6.77 -13.14
CA ASP A 257 11.57 -8.14 -13.59
C ASP A 257 12.89 -8.74 -13.05
N TRP A 258 12.80 -9.23 -11.81
CA TRP A 258 13.89 -9.94 -11.12
C TRP A 258 14.50 -11.09 -11.94
N SER A 259 13.75 -11.73 -12.86
CA SER A 259 14.28 -12.83 -13.68
C SER A 259 15.35 -12.40 -14.70
N LYS A 260 15.44 -11.08 -14.97
CA LYS A 260 16.43 -10.47 -15.88
C LYS A 260 17.59 -9.78 -15.14
N ALA A 261 17.56 -9.74 -13.81
CA ALA A 261 18.61 -9.12 -13.00
C ALA A 261 19.79 -10.07 -12.76
N THR A 262 20.90 -9.53 -12.26
CA THR A 262 22.07 -10.30 -11.81
C THR A 262 22.48 -9.83 -10.40
N PRO A 263 23.34 -10.56 -9.67
CA PRO A 263 23.88 -10.09 -8.39
C PRO A 263 24.68 -8.76 -8.47
N THR A 264 24.91 -8.22 -9.67
CA THR A 264 25.75 -7.04 -9.94
C THR A 264 25.18 -6.08 -10.99
N THR A 265 23.94 -6.30 -11.47
CA THR A 265 23.30 -5.44 -12.48
C THR A 265 21.77 -5.49 -12.39
N ASP A 266 21.13 -4.34 -12.54
CA ASP A 266 19.68 -4.24 -12.60
C ASP A 266 19.09 -4.77 -13.93
N ALA A 267 17.83 -5.21 -13.89
CA ALA A 267 17.05 -5.53 -15.07
C ALA A 267 16.55 -4.27 -15.80
N PRO A 268 16.39 -4.28 -17.13
CA PRO A 268 15.82 -3.14 -17.86
C PRO A 268 14.34 -2.89 -17.49
N ILE A 269 14.06 -1.79 -16.78
CA ILE A 269 12.69 -1.43 -16.39
C ILE A 269 11.94 -0.86 -17.60
N THR A 270 11.10 -1.70 -18.19
CA THR A 270 10.38 -1.44 -19.45
C THR A 270 9.01 -2.12 -19.42
N SER A 271 8.09 -1.67 -20.28
CA SER A 271 6.74 -2.25 -20.41
C SER A 271 6.34 -2.38 -21.88
N THR A 272 5.50 -3.37 -22.20
CA THR A 272 4.82 -3.50 -23.50
C THR A 272 3.46 -2.78 -23.54
N THR A 273 2.95 -2.36 -22.38
CA THR A 273 1.61 -1.77 -22.18
C THR A 273 1.72 -0.44 -21.43
N ASP A 274 0.91 0.56 -21.81
CA ASP A 274 0.81 1.79 -21.02
C ASP A 274 0.03 1.53 -19.73
N TYR A 275 0.60 1.94 -18.61
CA TYR A 275 -0.02 1.96 -17.29
C TYR A 275 -0.30 3.40 -16.88
N PRO A 276 -1.23 3.68 -15.94
CA PRO A 276 -1.51 5.02 -15.44
C PRO A 276 -0.27 5.81 -15.01
N LEU A 277 0.75 5.14 -14.44
CA LEU A 277 1.97 5.77 -13.96
C LEU A 277 3.23 5.46 -14.79
N PHE A 278 3.11 4.76 -15.93
CA PHE A 278 4.26 4.34 -16.76
C PHE A 278 3.90 4.15 -18.24
N SER A 279 4.56 4.85 -19.16
CA SER A 279 4.33 4.62 -20.60
C SER A 279 5.17 3.48 -21.16
N LYS A 280 4.60 2.67 -22.08
CA LYS A 280 5.34 1.60 -22.79
C LYS A 280 6.52 2.09 -23.63
N ASN A 281 6.61 3.39 -23.87
CA ASN A 281 7.70 4.02 -24.62
C ASN A 281 8.87 4.44 -23.71
N SER A 282 8.70 4.32 -22.40
CA SER A 282 9.68 4.72 -21.38
C SER A 282 10.59 3.56 -20.99
N THR A 283 11.84 3.90 -20.68
CA THR A 283 12.78 3.03 -19.95
C THR A 283 13.13 3.74 -18.66
N ALA A 284 12.71 3.18 -17.52
CA ALA A 284 12.98 3.75 -16.22
C ALA A 284 14.31 3.26 -15.64
N THR A 285 14.74 3.91 -14.57
CA THR A 285 15.90 3.53 -13.75
C THR A 285 15.52 3.54 -12.27
N VAL A 286 16.39 3.08 -11.38
CA VAL A 286 16.20 3.22 -9.93
C VAL A 286 15.82 4.65 -9.50
N LYS A 287 16.24 5.69 -10.24
CA LYS A 287 15.93 7.08 -9.91
C LYS A 287 14.45 7.47 -10.10
N ASN A 288 13.65 6.68 -10.82
CA ASN A 288 12.19 6.84 -10.84
C ASN A 288 11.51 6.38 -9.52
N VAL A 289 12.25 5.72 -8.62
CA VAL A 289 11.76 5.19 -7.33
C VAL A 289 12.69 5.53 -6.14
N THR A 290 13.48 6.61 -6.25
CA THR A 290 14.27 7.24 -5.17
C THR A 290 13.92 8.72 -5.07
N SER A 291 14.06 9.34 -3.90
CA SER A 291 13.77 10.76 -3.71
C SER A 291 14.82 11.70 -4.34
N GLY A 292 14.49 13.01 -4.42
CA GLY A 292 15.40 14.09 -4.85
C GLY A 292 15.16 14.64 -6.27
N ASN A 293 14.30 14.02 -7.08
CA ASN A 293 14.12 14.35 -8.50
C ASN A 293 12.97 15.33 -8.80
N GLY A 294 12.17 15.72 -7.79
CA GLY A 294 11.07 16.68 -7.97
C GLY A 294 9.83 16.10 -8.66
N ILE A 295 9.78 16.06 -10.00
CA ILE A 295 8.60 15.55 -10.72
C ILE A 295 8.84 14.10 -11.17
N TYR A 296 7.98 13.19 -10.73
CA TYR A 296 8.08 11.77 -11.02
C TYR A 296 7.01 11.31 -11.99
N THR A 297 7.45 10.61 -13.02
CA THR A 297 6.65 9.77 -13.92
C THR A 297 7.40 8.46 -14.14
N ASP A 298 6.73 7.48 -14.77
CA ASP A 298 7.34 6.22 -15.19
C ASP A 298 7.95 5.44 -14.01
N VAL A 299 7.17 5.40 -12.93
CA VAL A 299 7.49 4.70 -11.68
C VAL A 299 7.04 3.23 -11.75
N PHE A 300 7.62 2.38 -10.92
CA PHE A 300 7.44 0.92 -11.00
C PHE A 300 7.52 0.25 -9.62
N SER A 301 6.96 -0.96 -9.53
CA SER A 301 6.82 -1.73 -8.30
C SER A 301 7.95 -2.76 -8.14
N VAL A 302 8.74 -2.66 -7.08
CA VAL A 302 9.96 -3.47 -6.87
C VAL A 302 9.70 -4.78 -6.13
N TYR A 303 9.03 -4.70 -4.96
CA TYR A 303 8.80 -5.84 -4.07
C TYR A 303 7.32 -6.20 -4.02
N LYS A 304 6.92 -7.27 -4.72
CA LYS A 304 5.54 -7.73 -4.71
C LYS A 304 5.12 -8.19 -3.32
N TYR A 305 3.97 -7.70 -2.86
CA TYR A 305 3.43 -7.96 -1.51
C TYR A 305 4.40 -7.54 -0.40
N GLY A 306 5.12 -6.43 -0.63
CA GLY A 306 6.16 -5.89 0.25
C GLY A 306 7.18 -6.91 0.75
N THR A 307 7.41 -7.97 -0.02
CA THR A 307 8.28 -9.09 0.36
C THR A 307 9.62 -8.97 -0.36
N PRO A 308 10.73 -8.73 0.35
CA PRO A 308 12.03 -8.50 -0.27
C PRO A 308 12.63 -9.76 -0.88
N VAL A 309 13.26 -9.60 -2.05
CA VAL A 309 13.91 -10.65 -2.83
C VAL A 309 15.24 -10.13 -3.38
N GLU A 310 16.20 -11.02 -3.60
CA GLU A 310 17.54 -10.72 -4.10
C GLU A 310 17.98 -11.78 -5.13
N ILE A 311 19.00 -11.47 -5.93
CA ILE A 311 19.59 -12.42 -6.88
C ILE A 311 20.91 -12.94 -6.32
N LYS A 312 21.00 -14.25 -6.08
CA LYS A 312 22.24 -14.93 -5.68
C LYS A 312 22.83 -15.74 -6.84
N GLY A 313 24.16 -15.79 -6.89
CA GLY A 313 24.90 -16.67 -7.79
C GLY A 313 25.02 -18.07 -7.20
N ILE A 314 24.25 -19.03 -7.71
CA ILE A 314 24.22 -20.43 -7.24
C ILE A 314 24.48 -21.35 -8.43
N ASP A 315 25.46 -22.26 -8.34
CA ASP A 315 25.85 -23.20 -9.41
C ASP A 315 26.03 -22.56 -10.80
N ASN A 316 26.68 -21.39 -10.84
CA ASN A 316 26.88 -20.54 -12.03
C ASN A 316 25.57 -20.05 -12.69
N LYS A 317 24.48 -19.96 -11.94
CA LYS A 317 23.19 -19.37 -12.36
C LYS A 317 22.82 -18.22 -11.44
N ASN A 318 22.08 -17.26 -12.00
CA ASN A 318 21.38 -16.25 -11.21
C ASN A 318 20.07 -16.87 -10.70
N VAL A 319 19.89 -16.89 -9.38
CA VAL A 319 18.69 -17.45 -8.74
C VAL A 319 18.05 -16.36 -7.88
N GLN A 320 16.75 -16.12 -8.09
CA GLN A 320 15.96 -15.23 -7.25
C GLN A 320 15.59 -15.96 -5.96
N VAL A 321 15.94 -15.38 -4.81
CA VAL A 321 15.61 -15.89 -3.48
C VAL A 321 14.94 -14.80 -2.65
N TYR A 322 14.22 -15.16 -1.59
CA TYR A 322 13.78 -14.20 -0.59
C TYR A 322 14.99 -13.70 0.22
N MET A 323 15.01 -12.40 0.58
CA MET A 323 16.05 -11.88 1.47
C MET A 323 15.89 -12.48 2.87
N GLU A 324 17.01 -12.77 3.54
CA GLU A 324 16.99 -13.17 4.95
C GLU A 324 16.66 -11.96 5.82
N THR A 325 15.49 -12.00 6.45
CA THR A 325 14.90 -10.88 7.22
C THR A 325 14.41 -11.38 8.59
N SER A 326 13.69 -10.54 9.32
CA SER A 326 13.07 -10.83 10.61
C SER A 326 12.01 -11.94 10.60
N GLN A 327 11.64 -12.47 9.42
CA GLN A 327 10.67 -13.55 9.25
C GLN A 327 10.85 -14.33 7.92
N ASN A 328 10.05 -15.36 7.70
CA ASN A 328 10.02 -16.11 6.45
C ASN A 328 9.27 -15.34 5.34
N GLY A 329 10.00 -14.81 4.35
CA GLY A 329 9.42 -14.11 3.20
C GLY A 329 8.47 -14.97 2.35
N SER A 330 8.76 -16.26 2.20
CA SER A 330 7.90 -17.20 1.46
C SER A 330 6.54 -17.35 2.14
N GLU A 331 6.49 -17.44 3.47
CA GLU A 331 5.24 -17.56 4.23
C GLU A 331 4.34 -16.33 4.00
N ASN A 332 4.86 -15.12 4.22
CA ASN A 332 4.14 -13.86 4.01
C ASN A 332 3.65 -13.72 2.56
N TYR A 333 4.52 -13.96 1.58
CA TYR A 333 4.16 -13.90 0.16
C TYR A 333 3.07 -14.93 -0.20
N ASN A 334 3.16 -16.15 0.33
CA ASN A 334 2.17 -17.20 0.09
C ASN A 334 0.84 -16.89 0.78
N ASN A 335 0.83 -16.35 2.01
CA ASN A 335 -0.37 -15.94 2.73
C ASN A 335 -1.10 -14.80 2.00
N ILE A 336 -0.38 -13.74 1.62
CA ILE A 336 -0.95 -12.61 0.85
C ILE A 336 -1.44 -13.09 -0.53
N ARG A 337 -0.70 -13.97 -1.21
CA ARG A 337 -1.14 -14.57 -2.49
C ARG A 337 -2.43 -15.38 -2.34
N THR A 338 -2.56 -16.22 -1.31
CA THR A 338 -3.77 -17.03 -1.10
C THR A 338 -4.96 -16.14 -0.82
N ILE A 339 -4.87 -15.19 0.13
CA ILE A 339 -6.02 -14.36 0.49
C ILE A 339 -6.43 -13.44 -0.66
N ASN A 340 -5.49 -12.84 -1.39
CA ASN A 340 -5.79 -12.04 -2.59
C ASN A 340 -6.52 -12.88 -3.65
N ASN A 341 -6.02 -14.09 -3.94
CA ASN A 341 -6.64 -15.00 -4.91
C ASN A 341 -8.01 -15.52 -4.46
N ASP A 342 -8.32 -15.50 -3.16
CA ASP A 342 -9.60 -15.94 -2.64
C ASP A 342 -10.63 -14.80 -2.61
N VAL A 343 -10.23 -13.62 -2.12
CA VAL A 343 -11.00 -12.38 -2.24
C VAL A 343 -11.39 -12.14 -3.70
N LYS A 344 -10.47 -12.28 -4.67
CA LYS A 344 -10.74 -12.04 -6.11
C LYS A 344 -11.85 -12.93 -6.70
N LYS A 345 -12.13 -14.09 -6.09
CA LYS A 345 -13.18 -15.04 -6.51
C LYS A 345 -14.53 -14.74 -5.87
N GLN A 346 -14.53 -14.22 -4.64
CA GLN A 346 -15.74 -14.01 -3.83
C GLN A 346 -16.25 -12.56 -3.92
N LEU A 347 -15.36 -11.59 -4.14
CA LEU A 347 -15.68 -10.18 -4.28
C LEU A 347 -16.19 -9.86 -5.69
N SER A 348 -17.12 -8.90 -5.78
CA SER A 348 -17.65 -8.37 -7.03
C SER A 348 -17.88 -6.86 -6.91
N GLY A 349 -18.18 -6.21 -8.03
CA GLY A 349 -18.24 -4.75 -8.11
C GLY A 349 -16.86 -4.08 -8.10
N ILE A 350 -16.83 -2.77 -7.93
CA ILE A 350 -15.66 -1.91 -8.16
C ILE A 350 -14.44 -2.28 -7.29
N TRP A 351 -14.71 -2.75 -6.06
CA TRP A 351 -13.69 -3.16 -5.09
C TRP A 351 -12.90 -4.40 -5.53
N ASN A 352 -13.41 -5.18 -6.49
CA ASN A 352 -12.66 -6.30 -7.05
C ASN A 352 -11.53 -5.87 -7.99
N ASN A 353 -11.41 -4.58 -8.33
CA ASN A 353 -10.29 -4.03 -9.11
C ASN A 353 -9.16 -3.46 -8.23
N TYR A 354 -9.23 -3.70 -6.92
CA TYR A 354 -8.19 -3.34 -5.96
C TYR A 354 -7.57 -4.61 -5.37
N PHE A 355 -6.28 -4.56 -5.06
CA PHE A 355 -5.53 -5.64 -4.42
C PHE A 355 -4.79 -5.14 -3.18
N TYR A 356 -4.51 -6.06 -2.27
CA TYR A 356 -3.75 -5.84 -1.05
C TYR A 356 -2.26 -6.14 -1.30
N ASN A 357 -1.41 -5.14 -1.09
CA ASN A 357 0.05 -5.23 -1.25
C ASN A 357 0.77 -5.62 0.06
N GLY A 358 0.03 -6.09 1.07
CA GLY A 358 0.55 -6.56 2.35
C GLY A 358 0.36 -5.60 3.52
N SER A 359 0.78 -6.03 4.72
CA SER A 359 0.78 -5.19 5.92
C SER A 359 2.01 -5.43 6.79
N LEU A 360 2.39 -4.40 7.55
CA LEU A 360 3.52 -4.36 8.49
C LEU A 360 2.99 -4.28 9.94
N TRP A 361 3.65 -4.97 10.87
CA TRP A 361 3.33 -5.01 12.31
C TRP A 361 4.58 -5.37 13.14
N ILE A 362 4.49 -5.34 14.48
CA ILE A 362 5.60 -5.65 15.41
C ILE A 362 5.28 -6.92 16.21
N ASN A 363 6.24 -7.84 16.34
CA ASN A 363 6.05 -8.97 17.23
C ASN A 363 6.09 -8.54 18.71
N THR A 364 4.93 -8.62 19.38
CA THR A 364 4.71 -8.36 20.80
C THR A 364 4.58 -9.65 21.63
N GLU A 365 4.88 -10.82 21.04
CA GLU A 365 5.03 -12.09 21.77
C GLU A 365 6.03 -11.96 22.93
N GLY A 366 5.64 -12.43 24.12
CA GLY A 366 6.42 -12.27 25.36
C GLY A 366 6.30 -10.91 26.06
N TYR A 367 5.56 -9.95 25.48
CA TYR A 367 5.27 -8.65 26.09
C TYR A 367 3.80 -8.59 26.53
N GLU A 368 3.54 -9.06 27.75
CA GLU A 368 2.18 -9.18 28.30
C GLU A 368 1.59 -7.82 28.69
N GLY A 369 0.49 -7.45 28.02
CA GLY A 369 -0.31 -6.27 28.33
C GLY A 369 0.29 -4.94 27.86
N LEU A 370 -0.58 -3.92 27.83
CA LEU A 370 -0.30 -2.63 27.21
C LEU A 370 0.94 -1.91 27.78
N GLU A 371 1.24 -2.06 29.08
CA GLU A 371 2.42 -1.43 29.69
C GLU A 371 3.73 -2.03 29.16
N ALA A 372 3.83 -3.36 29.05
CA ALA A 372 5.01 -4.02 28.49
C ALA A 372 5.17 -3.73 26.99
N GLN A 373 4.05 -3.69 26.26
CA GLN A 373 4.03 -3.46 24.82
C GLN A 373 4.41 -2.01 24.48
N THR A 374 3.85 -1.02 25.17
CA THR A 374 4.21 0.39 24.93
C THR A 374 5.63 0.71 25.40
N ALA A 375 6.11 0.10 26.49
CA ALA A 375 7.51 0.19 26.90
C ALA A 375 8.47 -0.47 25.90
N LEU A 376 8.08 -1.60 25.27
CA LEU A 376 8.80 -2.19 24.15
C LEU A 376 8.90 -1.19 22.99
N LEU A 377 7.76 -0.66 22.52
CA LEU A 377 7.76 0.26 21.39
C LEU A 377 8.66 1.48 21.67
N ASP A 378 8.55 2.10 22.85
CA ASP A 378 9.41 3.21 23.27
C ASP A 378 10.90 2.83 23.35
N SER A 379 11.25 1.57 23.58
CA SER A 379 12.63 1.08 23.50
C SER A 379 13.15 0.90 22.07
N LEU A 380 12.27 0.60 21.10
CA LEU A 380 12.62 0.53 19.68
C LEU A 380 12.83 1.93 19.08
N GLY A 381 12.01 2.91 19.47
CA GLY A 381 12.21 4.32 19.12
C GLY A 381 12.13 4.55 17.60
N GLY A 382 13.21 5.03 16.99
CA GLY A 382 13.35 5.19 15.53
C GLY A 382 13.66 3.88 14.79
N ASN A 383 14.07 2.82 15.50
CA ASN A 383 14.46 1.53 14.95
C ASN A 383 13.25 0.58 14.71
N LEU A 384 12.02 1.09 14.84
CA LEU A 384 10.77 0.35 14.63
C LEU A 384 10.70 -0.33 13.25
N HIS A 385 11.39 0.24 12.25
CA HIS A 385 11.48 -0.26 10.88
C HIS A 385 12.43 -1.46 10.69
N ASN A 386 13.28 -1.75 11.68
CA ASN A 386 14.32 -2.77 11.56
C ASN A 386 13.73 -4.16 11.30
N SER A 387 14.22 -4.84 10.27
CA SER A 387 13.68 -6.10 9.77
C SER A 387 14.76 -7.13 9.42
N LYS A 388 15.90 -7.10 10.11
CA LYS A 388 16.94 -8.13 10.01
C LYS A 388 16.54 -9.35 10.84
N LYS A 389 17.25 -10.46 10.62
CA LYS A 389 17.09 -11.68 11.41
C LYS A 389 17.26 -11.40 12.91
N GLY A 390 16.17 -11.52 13.66
CA GLY A 390 16.12 -11.27 15.11
C GLY A 390 15.45 -9.95 15.51
N ASP A 391 15.24 -9.01 14.59
CA ASP A 391 14.43 -7.81 14.83
C ASP A 391 12.92 -8.17 14.96
N LEU A 392 12.10 -7.21 15.38
CA LEU A 392 10.69 -7.44 15.71
C LEU A 392 9.69 -7.03 14.63
N ALA A 393 10.07 -6.32 13.55
CA ALA A 393 9.15 -6.06 12.45
C ALA A 393 8.70 -7.37 11.77
N ARG A 394 7.43 -7.46 11.39
CA ARG A 394 6.79 -8.63 10.79
C ARG A 394 5.83 -8.23 9.68
N GLY A 395 5.40 -9.21 8.91
CA GLY A 395 4.61 -9.02 7.71
C GLY A 395 5.46 -8.54 6.54
N SER A 396 4.96 -7.55 5.82
CA SER A 396 5.53 -7.07 4.57
C SER A 396 6.63 -6.04 4.86
N VAL A 397 7.81 -6.54 5.25
CA VAL A 397 8.93 -5.73 5.77
C VAL A 397 9.60 -4.80 4.76
N ALA A 398 9.25 -4.91 3.48
CA ALA A 398 9.57 -3.98 2.41
C ALA A 398 8.28 -3.41 1.77
N ALA A 399 7.23 -3.18 2.57
CA ALA A 399 5.97 -2.60 2.13
C ALA A 399 6.11 -1.16 1.65
N TYR A 400 5.28 -0.83 0.66
CA TYR A 400 5.06 0.48 0.10
C TYR A 400 3.66 0.48 -0.53
N ASN A 401 3.08 1.67 -0.72
CA ASN A 401 2.10 1.89 -1.78
C ASN A 401 2.76 2.62 -2.96
N ILE A 402 2.59 2.11 -4.18
CA ILE A 402 3.22 2.68 -5.39
C ILE A 402 2.84 4.15 -5.64
N THR A 403 1.76 4.66 -5.04
CA THR A 403 1.30 6.05 -5.20
C THR A 403 1.57 6.97 -4.01
N MET A 404 1.89 6.44 -2.82
CA MET A 404 2.02 7.21 -1.57
C MET A 404 3.37 7.07 -0.87
N GLU A 405 4.12 6.03 -1.25
CA GLU A 405 5.42 5.59 -0.71
C GLU A 405 6.35 5.12 -1.86
N THR A 406 6.16 5.68 -3.06
CA THR A 406 6.86 5.34 -4.32
C THR A 406 8.39 5.28 -4.15
N TYR A 407 8.93 6.20 -3.35
CA TYR A 407 10.37 6.40 -3.14
C TYR A 407 10.94 5.57 -1.96
N VAL A 408 10.06 4.94 -1.18
CA VAL A 408 10.42 4.11 -0.01
C VAL A 408 11.04 2.78 -0.47
N GLN A 409 10.53 2.22 -1.57
CA GLN A 409 10.80 0.88 -2.11
C GLN A 409 12.27 0.42 -2.06
N VAL A 410 13.20 1.30 -2.43
CA VAL A 410 14.64 1.02 -2.53
C VAL A 410 15.45 1.93 -1.60
N GLY A 411 14.93 2.19 -0.41
CA GLY A 411 15.72 2.84 0.64
C GLY A 411 15.96 4.33 0.42
N PHE A 412 15.05 5.03 -0.26
CA PHE A 412 15.04 6.46 -0.60
C PHE A 412 16.14 6.97 -1.52
N SER A 413 17.36 6.42 -1.52
CA SER A 413 18.50 7.02 -2.25
C SER A 413 19.41 6.02 -2.97
N SER A 414 19.04 4.75 -3.12
CA SER A 414 19.91 3.73 -3.73
C SER A 414 20.41 4.10 -5.15
N ASN A 415 21.58 3.56 -5.50
CA ASN A 415 22.21 3.73 -6.81
C ASN A 415 21.89 2.60 -7.78
N ALA A 416 21.50 1.43 -7.27
CA ALA A 416 20.93 0.32 -8.05
C ALA A 416 19.96 -0.52 -7.21
N ILE A 417 19.07 -1.27 -7.86
CA ILE A 417 18.09 -2.14 -7.19
C ILE A 417 18.80 -3.37 -6.59
N HIS A 418 19.75 -3.96 -7.30
CA HIS A 418 20.53 -5.12 -6.82
C HIS A 418 21.49 -4.79 -5.65
N GLU A 419 21.74 -3.51 -5.36
CA GLU A 419 22.46 -3.07 -4.15
C GLU A 419 21.58 -3.06 -2.89
N THR A 420 20.29 -3.42 -3.00
CA THR A 420 19.38 -3.47 -1.86
C THR A 420 19.59 -4.74 -1.02
N THR A 421 19.74 -4.59 0.29
CA THR A 421 20.08 -5.62 1.29
C THR A 421 19.22 -5.49 2.55
N ASP A 422 19.19 -6.50 3.42
CA ASP A 422 18.57 -6.45 4.76
C ASP A 422 18.94 -5.17 5.55
N SER A 423 20.18 -4.72 5.38
CA SER A 423 20.77 -3.55 6.04
C SER A 423 20.38 -2.21 5.44
N ASN A 424 19.85 -2.17 4.22
CA ASN A 424 19.35 -0.96 3.59
C ASN A 424 17.88 -1.06 3.11
N LEU A 425 17.15 -2.13 3.42
CA LEU A 425 15.69 -2.11 3.40
C LEU A 425 15.13 -0.99 4.29
N VAL A 426 13.93 -0.54 3.95
CA VAL A 426 13.10 0.38 4.73
C VAL A 426 11.63 0.03 4.49
N ASN A 427 10.78 0.54 5.35
CA ASN A 427 9.33 0.40 5.27
C ASN A 427 8.68 1.61 5.96
N CYS A 428 7.35 1.62 6.00
CA CYS A 428 6.51 2.69 6.53
C CYS A 428 6.96 3.16 7.93
N PHE A 429 7.38 2.23 8.80
CA PHE A 429 7.82 2.51 10.18
C PHE A 429 9.14 3.29 10.27
N LEU A 430 9.88 3.56 9.18
CA LEU A 430 11.02 4.50 9.23
C LEU A 430 10.52 5.92 9.49
N CYS A 431 9.44 6.30 8.79
CA CYS A 431 8.77 7.57 8.97
C CYS A 431 7.83 7.48 10.18
N HIS A 432 6.92 6.51 10.14
CA HIS A 432 5.93 6.20 11.17
C HIS A 432 6.56 5.43 12.34
N SER A 433 7.42 6.10 13.11
CA SER A 433 8.12 5.53 14.26
C SER A 433 7.70 6.22 15.56
N VAL A 434 7.85 5.53 16.71
CA VAL A 434 7.52 6.12 18.02
C VAL A 434 8.48 7.23 18.48
N SER A 435 9.62 7.41 17.80
CA SER A 435 10.52 8.56 18.01
C SER A 435 10.25 9.69 17.00
N HIS A 436 10.02 10.90 17.51
CA HIS A 436 9.87 12.13 16.74
C HIS A 436 10.47 13.30 17.52
N ASP A 437 11.38 14.06 16.91
CA ASP A 437 12.14 15.12 17.60
C ASP A 437 12.78 14.54 18.88
N LYS A 438 12.73 15.24 20.01
CA LYS A 438 13.21 14.78 21.33
C LYS A 438 12.20 13.88 22.09
N ARG A 439 11.07 13.53 21.48
CA ARG A 439 9.99 12.78 22.13
C ARG A 439 9.95 11.33 21.68
N THR A 440 9.72 10.43 22.63
CA THR A 440 9.43 9.01 22.38
C THR A 440 8.10 8.66 23.04
N THR A 441 7.14 8.19 22.24
CA THR A 441 5.80 7.75 22.64
C THR A 441 5.17 6.98 21.48
N PRO A 442 4.42 5.88 21.69
CA PRO A 442 3.71 5.21 20.62
C PRO A 442 2.77 6.14 19.82
N LEU A 443 2.22 7.20 20.41
CA LEU A 443 1.42 8.20 19.66
C LEU A 443 2.18 8.88 18.50
N ASN A 444 3.51 8.96 18.53
CA ASN A 444 4.32 9.58 17.47
C ASN A 444 4.25 8.81 16.12
N ILE A 445 3.75 7.58 16.13
CA ILE A 445 3.48 6.77 14.93
C ILE A 445 2.59 7.52 13.92
N SER A 446 1.71 8.40 14.41
CA SER A 446 0.84 9.24 13.57
C SER A 446 1.55 10.53 13.14
N HIS A 447 1.54 10.77 11.82
CA HIS A 447 1.99 12.05 11.25
C HIS A 447 0.97 13.17 11.45
N VAL A 448 -0.30 12.85 11.71
CA VAL A 448 -1.31 13.85 12.09
C VAL A 448 -1.09 14.29 13.54
N PHE A 449 -0.83 13.35 14.47
CA PHE A 449 -0.51 13.66 15.86
C PHE A 449 0.74 14.54 16.00
N THR A 450 1.83 14.14 15.34
CA THR A 450 3.09 14.90 15.39
C THR A 450 2.95 16.26 14.69
N GLY A 451 2.28 16.32 13.53
CA GLY A 451 2.03 17.58 12.83
C GLY A 451 1.10 18.54 13.55
N TYR A 452 0.12 18.04 14.31
CA TYR A 452 -0.74 18.88 15.17
C TYR A 452 0.04 19.45 16.36
N ILE A 453 0.98 18.71 16.96
CA ILE A 453 1.88 19.25 18.01
C ILE A 453 2.77 20.36 17.45
N ASP A 454 3.33 20.17 16.26
CA ASP A 454 4.12 21.22 15.61
C ASP A 454 3.27 22.46 15.27
N ASN A 455 1.99 22.27 14.92
CA ASN A 455 1.06 23.39 14.72
C ASN A 455 0.67 24.11 16.02
N LEU A 456 0.53 23.40 17.15
CA LEU A 456 0.40 24.03 18.48
C LEU A 456 1.64 24.86 18.84
N ASN A 457 2.83 24.45 18.38
CA ASN A 457 4.07 25.24 18.45
C ASN A 457 4.13 26.39 17.42
N GLY A 458 3.07 26.63 16.64
CA GLY A 458 2.92 27.74 15.72
C GLY A 458 3.39 27.48 14.28
N LEU A 459 3.84 26.27 13.94
CA LEU A 459 4.27 25.95 12.58
C LEU A 459 3.05 25.82 11.64
N ASN A 460 3.15 26.38 10.44
CA ASN A 460 2.17 26.18 9.38
C ASN A 460 2.39 24.86 8.62
N LYS A 461 1.40 24.43 7.84
CA LYS A 461 1.43 23.15 7.10
C LYS A 461 2.72 22.89 6.30
N THR A 462 3.29 23.92 5.67
CA THR A 462 4.55 23.81 4.90
C THR A 462 5.76 23.65 5.81
N GLU A 463 5.80 24.33 6.96
CA GLU A 463 6.88 24.23 7.94
C GLU A 463 6.87 22.86 8.64
N VAL A 464 5.70 22.35 9.03
CA VAL A 464 5.53 20.98 9.54
C VAL A 464 6.02 19.96 8.52
N LYS A 465 5.63 20.13 7.25
CA LYS A 465 6.05 19.25 6.16
C LYS A 465 7.57 19.32 5.91
N GLN A 466 8.22 20.47 6.05
CA GLN A 466 9.67 20.60 5.97
C GLN A 466 10.36 19.92 7.17
N LYS A 467 9.92 20.19 8.41
CA LYS A 467 10.45 19.54 9.62
C LYS A 467 10.35 18.02 9.55
N HIS A 468 9.25 17.47 9.03
CA HIS A 468 9.12 16.03 8.79
C HIS A 468 10.16 15.50 7.79
N VAL A 469 10.40 16.20 6.68
CA VAL A 469 11.44 15.85 5.69
C VAL A 469 12.83 15.88 6.31
N ASP A 470 13.15 16.89 7.11
CA ASP A 470 14.44 17.02 7.77
C ASP A 470 14.68 15.90 8.81
N LEU A 471 13.62 15.48 9.53
CA LEU A 471 13.65 14.32 10.43
C LEU A 471 13.84 12.99 9.68
N VAL A 472 13.26 12.83 8.48
CA VAL A 472 13.48 11.64 7.63
C VAL A 472 14.92 11.62 7.12
N ARG A 473 15.45 12.75 6.64
CA ARG A 473 16.85 12.88 6.20
C ARG A 473 17.84 12.55 7.32
N ALA A 474 17.65 13.12 8.52
CA ALA A 474 18.51 12.82 9.67
C ALA A 474 18.51 11.33 10.06
N LYS A 475 17.41 10.59 9.84
CA LYS A 475 17.38 9.12 9.99
C LYS A 475 18.13 8.41 8.87
N LEU A 476 18.01 8.86 7.62
CA LEU A 476 18.72 8.29 6.47
C LEU A 476 20.25 8.47 6.60
N GLU A 477 20.71 9.64 7.04
CA GLU A 477 22.12 9.92 7.36
C GLU A 477 22.66 8.97 8.45
N GLN A 478 21.88 8.72 9.52
CA GLN A 478 22.24 7.76 10.58
C GLN A 478 22.33 6.31 10.07
N LEU A 479 21.59 5.97 9.01
CA LEU A 479 21.68 4.70 8.30
C LEU A 479 22.78 4.68 7.21
N GLY A 480 23.61 5.74 7.12
CA GLY A 480 24.70 5.85 6.14
C GLY A 480 24.26 6.25 4.73
N ARG A 481 23.06 6.81 4.57
CA ARG A 481 22.40 7.08 3.28
C ARG A 481 22.33 8.57 2.98
N ASN A 482 23.46 9.18 2.68
CA ASN A 482 23.48 10.58 2.27
C ASN A 482 22.76 10.75 0.91
N GLU A 483 22.05 11.86 0.74
CA GLU A 483 21.74 12.38 -0.59
C GLU A 483 23.05 12.95 -1.20
N ASN A 484 23.39 12.52 -2.42
CA ASN A 484 24.55 12.98 -3.20
C ASN A 484 24.09 13.86 -4.38
#